data_AF-A0A1S2YV48-F1
#
_entry.id   AF-A0A1S2YV48-F1
#
_cell.length_a   1.000
_cell.length_b   1.000
_cell.length_c   1.000
_cell.angle_alpha   90.00
_cell.angle_beta   90.00
_cell.angle_gamma   90.00
#
_symmetry.space_group_name_H-M   'P 1'
#
loop_
_entity.id
_entity.type
_entity.pdbx_description
1 polymer ?
#
loop_
_entity_poly.entity_id
_entity_poly.type
_entity_poly.pdbx_seq_one_letter_code
_entity_poly.pdbx_strand_id
1 'polypeptide(L)'
;MSRNRTLLESAGEWFEYNDKGKWLNEMKGSISLIAQIIVTMTFSLATNPPGGVVQVGLSDKAFCSGLVCAGEAVMATVNHNKYLGFMICNTICFIASISVCLLLVSGIQINNSFSIWLLSTGMCVSLTSLALTYLFAASMVTPNSIWNSIAGNAFGVVVIVWVAFVVIVIAIYLIVRFFVRSLNKCAK
;
A
#
# COMPACT_ATOMS: atom_id res chain seq x y z
N MET A 1 -1.34 -50.85 -25.25
CA MET A 1 -2.28 -49.73 -24.99
C MET A 1 -1.80 -48.77 -23.87
N SER A 2 -0.87 -49.15 -22.98
CA SER A 2 -0.43 -48.29 -21.85
C SER A 2 0.56 -47.17 -22.22
N ARG A 3 1.42 -47.35 -23.24
CA ARG A 3 2.52 -46.43 -23.56
C ARG A 3 2.11 -45.05 -24.11
N ASN A 4 0.96 -44.95 -24.79
CA ASN A 4 0.46 -43.65 -25.25
C ASN A 4 -0.19 -42.85 -24.12
N ARG A 5 -0.70 -43.51 -23.08
CA ARG A 5 -1.33 -42.83 -21.93
C ARG A 5 -0.28 -42.11 -21.08
N THR A 6 0.87 -42.74 -20.86
CA THR A 6 1.99 -42.14 -20.12
C THR A 6 2.63 -40.94 -20.84
N LEU A 7 2.62 -40.93 -22.17
CA LEU A 7 3.11 -39.78 -22.95
C LEU A 7 2.16 -38.60 -22.89
N LEU A 8 0.84 -38.86 -22.88
CA LEU A 8 -0.16 -37.81 -22.75
C LEU A 8 -0.18 -37.21 -21.33
N GLU A 9 0.01 -38.03 -20.30
CA GLU A 9 0.15 -37.56 -18.92
C GLU A 9 1.43 -36.72 -18.74
N SER A 10 2.57 -37.21 -19.25
CA SER A 10 3.83 -36.47 -19.18
C SER A 10 3.79 -35.14 -19.96
N ALA A 11 3.13 -35.12 -21.13
CA ALA A 11 2.93 -33.90 -21.88
C ALA A 11 2.03 -32.91 -21.11
N GLY A 12 0.94 -33.40 -20.53
CA GLY A 12 0.04 -32.58 -19.70
C GLY A 12 0.75 -31.95 -18.50
N GLU A 13 1.52 -32.74 -17.74
CA GLU A 13 2.30 -32.25 -16.60
C GLU A 13 3.37 -31.22 -17.02
N TRP A 14 4.03 -31.44 -18.17
CA TRP A 14 5.05 -30.51 -18.68
C TRP A 14 4.44 -29.18 -19.11
N PHE A 15 3.29 -29.22 -19.78
CA PHE A 15 2.53 -28.01 -20.13
C PHE A 15 2.04 -27.28 -18.88
N GLU A 16 1.49 -27.99 -17.89
CA GLU A 16 0.99 -27.38 -16.64
C GLU A 16 2.10 -26.78 -15.78
N TYR A 17 3.28 -27.42 -15.69
CA TYR A 17 4.45 -26.86 -15.00
C TYR A 17 4.98 -25.59 -15.67
N ASN A 18 5.10 -25.61 -17.01
CA ASN A 18 5.60 -24.47 -17.76
C ASN A 18 4.63 -23.27 -17.69
N ASP A 19 3.31 -23.54 -17.70
CA ASP A 19 2.27 -22.52 -17.52
C ASP A 19 2.31 -21.89 -16.12
N LYS A 20 2.42 -22.71 -15.06
CA LYS A 20 2.56 -22.22 -13.67
C LYS A 20 3.82 -21.36 -13.47
N GLY A 21 4.96 -21.78 -14.02
CA GLY A 21 6.22 -21.03 -13.92
C GLY A 21 6.17 -19.70 -14.68
N LYS A 22 5.57 -19.69 -15.87
CA LYS A 22 5.38 -18.48 -16.68
C LYS A 22 4.43 -17.49 -15.98
N TRP A 23 3.28 -17.98 -15.49
CA TRP A 23 2.31 -17.16 -14.77
C TRP A 23 2.91 -16.49 -13.53
N LEU A 24 3.68 -17.23 -12.71
CA LEU A 24 4.35 -16.68 -11.54
C LEU A 24 5.35 -15.58 -11.91
N ASN A 25 6.09 -15.74 -13.00
CA ASN A 25 7.07 -14.75 -13.43
C ASN A 25 6.41 -13.48 -13.97
N GLU A 26 5.32 -13.61 -14.74
CA GLU A 26 4.50 -12.49 -15.21
C GLU A 26 3.88 -11.73 -14.02
N MET A 27 3.30 -12.43 -13.05
CA MET A 27 2.74 -11.82 -11.84
C MET A 27 3.79 -11.03 -11.06
N LYS A 28 5.00 -11.57 -10.88
CA LYS A 28 6.11 -10.85 -10.24
C LYS A 28 6.45 -9.56 -10.99
N GLY A 29 6.47 -9.60 -12.33
CA GLY A 29 6.67 -8.42 -13.16
C GLY A 29 5.60 -7.36 -12.91
N SER A 30 4.33 -7.74 -12.98
CA SER A 30 3.20 -6.83 -12.75
C SER A 30 3.19 -6.23 -11.34
N ILE A 31 3.44 -7.03 -10.30
CA ILE A 31 3.48 -6.57 -8.90
C ILE A 31 4.62 -5.56 -8.70
N SER A 32 5.81 -5.80 -9.30
CA SER A 32 6.92 -4.84 -9.26
C SER A 32 6.53 -3.49 -9.86
N LEU A 33 5.89 -3.52 -11.03
CA LEU A 33 5.45 -2.32 -11.72
C LEU A 33 4.42 -1.54 -10.89
N ILE A 34 3.42 -2.22 -10.33
CA ILE A 34 2.42 -1.56 -9.48
C ILE A 34 3.09 -0.95 -8.25
N ALA A 35 4.01 -1.66 -7.59
CA ALA A 35 4.73 -1.12 -6.45
C ALA A 35 5.54 0.15 -6.81
N GLN A 36 6.22 0.17 -7.95
CA GLN A 36 6.93 1.35 -8.45
C GLN A 36 5.99 2.53 -8.73
N ILE A 37 4.81 2.27 -9.30
CA ILE A 37 3.77 3.29 -9.52
C ILE A 37 3.33 3.87 -8.17
N ILE A 38 3.07 3.02 -7.18
CA ILE A 38 2.64 3.46 -5.84
C ILE A 38 3.74 4.29 -5.16
N VAL A 39 5.00 3.87 -5.25
CA VAL A 39 6.18 4.63 -4.76
C VAL A 39 6.21 6.01 -5.40
N THR A 40 6.04 6.07 -6.72
CA THR A 40 6.05 7.33 -7.47
C THR A 40 4.90 8.24 -7.03
N MET A 41 3.68 7.71 -6.94
CA MET A 41 2.50 8.46 -6.51
C MET A 41 2.65 9.00 -5.09
N THR A 42 3.10 8.17 -4.14
CA THR A 42 3.26 8.57 -2.74
C THR A 42 4.39 9.59 -2.56
N PHE A 43 5.46 9.50 -3.34
CA PHE A 43 6.48 10.55 -3.42
C PHE A 43 5.92 11.87 -3.98
N SER A 44 5.13 11.80 -5.06
CA SER A 44 4.46 12.98 -5.62
C SER A 44 3.51 13.64 -4.61
N LEU A 45 2.76 12.85 -3.84
CA LEU A 45 1.85 13.34 -2.79
C LEU A 45 2.59 13.98 -1.60
N ALA A 46 3.78 13.47 -1.24
CA ALA A 46 4.58 14.05 -0.17
C ALA A 46 5.22 15.39 -0.57
N THR A 47 5.65 15.51 -1.83
CA THR A 47 6.28 16.74 -2.35
C THR A 47 5.26 17.79 -2.78
N ASN A 48 4.06 17.36 -3.19
CA ASN A 48 2.96 18.22 -3.60
C ASN A 48 1.70 17.85 -2.79
N PRO A 49 1.67 18.20 -1.50
CA PRO A 49 0.55 17.86 -0.64
C PRO A 49 -0.75 18.53 -1.11
N PRO A 50 -1.91 17.94 -0.82
CA PRO A 50 -3.20 18.57 -1.06
C PRO A 50 -3.27 19.91 -0.33
N GLY A 51 -3.68 20.96 -1.05
CA GLY A 51 -3.64 22.35 -0.56
C GLY A 51 -2.34 23.09 -0.87
N GLY A 52 -1.33 22.39 -1.41
CA GLY A 52 -0.06 22.98 -1.84
C GLY A 52 0.88 23.37 -0.69
N VAL A 53 2.03 23.91 -1.09
CA VAL A 53 3.03 24.48 -0.18
C VAL A 53 3.10 25.98 -0.37
N VAL A 54 3.46 26.70 0.69
CA VAL A 54 3.69 28.14 0.59
C VAL A 54 4.93 28.38 -0.27
N GLN A 55 4.77 29.15 -1.35
CA GLN A 55 5.87 29.51 -2.25
C GLN A 55 6.62 30.75 -1.73
N VAL A 56 7.94 30.79 -1.95
CA VAL A 56 8.75 31.99 -1.65
C VAL A 56 8.36 33.10 -2.62
N GLY A 57 7.83 34.21 -2.13
CA GLY A 57 7.60 35.41 -2.94
C GLY A 57 8.93 36.12 -3.25
N LEU A 58 9.13 36.56 -4.50
CA LEU A 58 10.35 37.22 -4.97
C LEU A 58 10.64 38.58 -4.29
N SER A 59 9.65 39.19 -3.62
CA SER A 59 9.75 40.56 -3.10
C SER A 59 9.75 40.69 -1.57
N ASP A 60 9.47 39.64 -0.79
CA ASP A 60 9.34 39.78 0.66
C ASP A 60 10.42 39.03 1.44
N LYS A 61 11.14 39.79 2.28
CA LYS A 61 12.15 39.34 3.24
C LYS A 61 11.60 38.46 4.36
N ALA A 62 10.36 37.99 4.25
CA ALA A 62 9.72 37.11 5.22
C ALA A 62 9.75 35.67 4.69
N PHE A 63 10.84 34.95 4.99
CA PHE A 63 10.92 33.50 4.80
C PHE A 63 9.77 32.76 5.51
N CYS A 64 9.20 33.40 6.53
CA CYS A 64 7.99 32.98 7.23
C CYS A 64 6.99 34.14 7.31
N SER A 65 5.78 33.94 6.79
CA SER A 65 4.65 34.86 7.00
C SER A 65 3.77 34.31 8.11
N GLY A 66 4.05 34.72 9.35
CA GLY A 66 3.23 34.37 10.51
C GLY A 66 3.16 32.87 10.79
N LEU A 67 2.02 32.25 10.46
CA LEU A 67 1.66 30.87 10.86
C LEU A 67 2.33 29.78 10.01
N VAL A 68 2.87 30.10 8.83
CA VAL A 68 3.45 29.13 7.88
C VAL A 68 4.70 29.70 7.23
N CYS A 69 5.74 28.87 7.10
CA CYS A 69 6.97 29.22 6.39
C CYS A 69 6.96 28.74 4.94
N ALA A 70 7.78 29.37 4.10
CA ALA A 70 7.93 28.91 2.73
C ALA A 70 8.45 27.46 2.67
N GLY A 71 7.84 26.65 1.82
CA GLY A 71 8.09 25.21 1.73
C GLY A 71 7.24 24.34 2.66
N GLU A 72 6.50 24.94 3.60
CA GLU A 72 5.56 24.19 4.45
C GLU A 72 4.20 24.01 3.78
N ALA A 73 3.55 22.89 4.07
CA ALA A 73 2.23 22.57 3.55
C ALA A 73 1.16 23.44 4.20
N VAL A 74 0.37 24.15 3.40
CA VAL A 74 -0.71 25.03 3.91
C VAL A 74 -1.74 24.25 4.71
N MET A 75 -2.00 23.01 4.30
CA MET A 75 -2.99 22.15 4.94
C MET A 75 -2.58 21.69 6.34
N ALA A 76 -1.28 21.73 6.67
CA ALA A 76 -0.77 21.37 8.00
C ALA A 76 -1.23 22.35 9.10
N THR A 77 -1.52 23.61 8.74
CA THR A 77 -1.99 24.63 9.69
C THR A 77 -3.50 24.80 9.68
N VAL A 78 -4.16 24.59 8.55
CA VAL A 78 -5.63 24.67 8.45
C VAL A 78 -6.31 23.45 9.06
N ASN A 79 -5.79 22.24 8.86
CA ASN A 79 -6.41 21.02 9.39
C ASN A 79 -5.37 19.96 9.80
N HIS A 80 -4.67 20.27 10.89
CA HIS A 80 -3.52 19.50 11.37
C HIS A 80 -3.79 17.99 11.52
N ASN A 81 -4.91 17.62 12.15
CA ASN A 81 -5.22 16.20 12.44
C ASN A 81 -5.42 15.37 11.16
N LYS A 82 -6.12 15.92 10.16
CA LYS A 82 -6.34 15.23 8.87
C LYS A 82 -5.04 15.15 8.06
N TYR A 83 -4.25 16.22 8.08
CA TYR A 83 -2.95 16.27 7.40
C TYR A 83 -1.96 15.26 8.00
N LEU A 84 -1.92 15.13 9.33
CA LEU A 84 -1.07 14.17 10.03
C LEU A 84 -1.47 12.73 9.66
N GLY A 85 -2.77 12.41 9.67
CA GLY A 85 -3.28 11.11 9.23
C GLY A 85 -2.92 10.80 7.77
N PHE A 86 -3.09 11.78 6.87
CA PHE A 86 -2.66 11.69 5.47
C PHE A 86 -1.18 11.35 5.35
N MET A 87 -0.30 12.09 6.04
CA MET A 87 1.14 11.88 5.96
C MET A 87 1.56 10.51 6.51
N ILE A 88 1.00 10.07 7.63
CA ILE A 88 1.29 8.75 8.20
C ILE A 88 0.92 7.65 7.20
N CYS A 89 -0.30 7.67 6.65
CA CYS A 89 -0.73 6.67 5.68
C CYS A 89 0.12 6.71 4.41
N ASN A 90 0.48 7.90 3.93
CA ASN A 90 1.32 8.04 2.74
C ASN A 90 2.73 7.46 2.98
N THR A 91 3.33 7.72 4.14
CA THR A 91 4.65 7.17 4.50
C THR A 91 4.64 5.66 4.70
N ILE A 92 3.60 5.11 5.35
CA ILE A 92 3.43 3.65 5.47
C ILE A 92 3.34 3.01 4.08
N CYS A 93 2.54 3.60 3.19
CA CYS A 93 2.37 3.14 1.82
C CYS A 93 3.70 3.16 1.04
N PHE A 94 4.47 4.24 1.16
CA PHE A 94 5.77 4.40 0.50
C PHE A 94 6.79 3.35 0.99
N ILE A 95 6.95 3.20 2.31
CA ILE A 95 7.90 2.25 2.90
C ILE A 95 7.50 0.81 2.57
N ALA A 96 6.22 0.47 2.66
CA ALA A 96 5.72 -0.86 2.32
C ALA A 96 5.98 -1.20 0.84
N SER A 97 5.75 -0.24 -0.06
CA SER A 97 5.95 -0.44 -1.50
C SER A 97 7.43 -0.54 -1.88
N ILE A 98 8.31 0.27 -1.26
CA ILE A 98 9.77 0.12 -1.42
C ILE A 98 10.23 -1.24 -0.90
N SER A 99 9.70 -1.69 0.24
CA SER A 99 10.03 -3.02 0.80
C SER A 99 9.67 -4.13 -0.18
N VAL A 100 8.49 -4.04 -0.82
CA VAL A 100 8.07 -4.95 -1.89
C VAL A 100 9.01 -4.89 -3.10
N CYS A 101 9.36 -3.69 -3.57
CA CYS A 101 10.32 -3.53 -4.67
C CYS A 101 11.68 -4.15 -4.36
N LEU A 102 12.23 -3.89 -3.16
CA LEU A 102 13.51 -4.44 -2.73
C LEU A 102 13.47 -5.97 -2.67
N LEU A 103 12.40 -6.56 -2.10
CA LEU A 103 12.22 -8.01 -2.05
C LEU A 103 12.18 -8.65 -3.45
N LEU A 104 11.56 -7.98 -4.42
CA LEU A 104 11.51 -8.45 -5.80
C LEU A 104 12.86 -8.29 -6.52
N VAL A 105 13.55 -7.16 -6.31
CA VAL A 105 14.85 -6.86 -6.92
C VAL A 105 15.98 -7.71 -6.34
N SER A 106 15.92 -8.05 -5.05
CA SER A 106 16.95 -8.87 -4.38
C SER A 106 17.09 -10.28 -4.96
N GLY A 107 16.20 -10.70 -5.88
CA GLY A 107 16.33 -11.97 -6.58
C GLY A 107 16.24 -13.20 -5.66
N ILE A 108 15.85 -13.01 -4.39
CA ILE A 108 15.63 -14.09 -3.44
C ILE A 108 14.58 -15.00 -4.06
N GLN A 109 14.94 -16.25 -4.30
CA GLN A 109 14.01 -17.23 -4.87
C GLN A 109 12.74 -17.23 -4.03
N ILE A 110 11.64 -16.83 -4.67
CA ILE A 110 10.29 -16.80 -4.09
C ILE A 110 9.77 -18.25 -4.01
N ASN A 111 10.56 -19.10 -3.37
CA ASN A 111 10.29 -20.52 -3.18
C ASN A 111 9.91 -20.80 -1.71
N ASN A 112 10.34 -19.93 -0.80
CA ASN A 112 9.94 -20.02 0.60
C ASN A 112 8.59 -19.35 0.81
N SER A 113 7.66 -20.08 1.45
CA SER A 113 6.33 -19.60 1.84
C SER A 113 6.38 -18.27 2.61
N PHE A 114 7.46 -18.02 3.36
CA PHE A 114 7.68 -16.76 4.08
C PHE A 114 7.84 -15.55 3.15
N SER A 115 8.54 -15.68 2.02
CA SER A 115 8.77 -14.56 1.08
C SER A 115 7.50 -14.21 0.30
N ILE A 116 6.75 -15.23 -0.16
CA ILE A 116 5.44 -15.05 -0.80
C ILE A 116 4.47 -14.33 0.16
N TRP A 117 4.47 -14.76 1.42
CA TRP A 117 3.62 -14.18 2.44
C TRP A 117 4.01 -12.74 2.77
N LEU A 118 5.31 -12.45 2.89
CA LEU A 118 5.80 -11.08 3.11
C LEU A 118 5.46 -10.17 1.93
N LEU A 119 5.58 -10.67 0.71
CA LEU A 119 5.21 -9.95 -0.51
C LEU A 119 3.71 -9.64 -0.54
N SER A 120 2.88 -10.65 -0.30
CA SER A 120 1.41 -10.50 -0.28
C SER A 120 0.96 -9.51 0.79
N THR A 121 1.51 -9.61 2.00
CA THR A 121 1.17 -8.73 3.11
C THR A 121 1.65 -7.31 2.89
N GLY A 122 2.87 -7.13 2.38
CA GLY A 122 3.39 -5.83 1.96
C GLY A 122 2.49 -5.17 0.92
N MET A 123 2.04 -5.91 -0.09
CA MET A 123 1.14 -5.39 -1.12
C MET A 123 -0.23 -4.98 -0.57
N CYS A 124 -0.83 -5.81 0.31
CA CYS A 124 -2.10 -5.46 0.97
C CYS A 124 -1.95 -4.19 1.82
N VAL A 125 -0.88 -4.08 2.61
CA VAL A 125 -0.60 -2.90 3.43
C VAL A 125 -0.40 -1.66 2.54
N SER A 126 0.35 -1.77 1.44
CA SER A 126 0.52 -0.67 0.50
C SER A 126 -0.79 -0.19 -0.10
N LEU A 127 -1.61 -1.10 -0.63
CA LEU A 127 -2.89 -0.75 -1.28
C LEU A 127 -3.90 -0.17 -0.28
N THR A 128 -3.98 -0.75 0.91
CA THR A 128 -4.88 -0.26 1.97
C THR A 128 -4.47 1.14 2.43
N SER A 129 -3.17 1.35 2.67
CA SER A 129 -2.64 2.65 3.10
C SER A 129 -2.77 3.71 2.00
N LEU A 130 -2.63 3.33 0.73
CA LEU A 130 -2.86 4.21 -0.42
C LEU A 130 -4.33 4.66 -0.49
N ALA A 131 -5.27 3.73 -0.28
CA ALA A 131 -6.70 4.04 -0.25
C ALA A 131 -7.03 5.02 0.89
N LEU A 132 -6.50 4.80 2.09
CA LEU A 132 -6.67 5.74 3.22
C LEU A 132 -6.10 7.12 2.89
N THR A 133 -4.90 7.17 2.30
CA THR A 133 -4.25 8.42 1.88
C THR A 133 -5.14 9.19 0.91
N TYR A 134 -5.74 8.50 -0.07
CA TYR A 134 -6.69 9.10 -1.00
C TYR A 134 -7.93 9.67 -0.28
N LEU A 135 -8.51 8.94 0.68
CA LEU A 135 -9.67 9.41 1.44
C LEU A 135 -9.35 10.68 2.24
N PHE A 136 -8.21 10.71 2.93
CA PHE A 136 -7.78 11.91 3.65
C PHE A 136 -7.54 13.09 2.69
N ALA A 137 -6.86 12.86 1.56
CA ALA A 137 -6.63 13.88 0.54
C ALA A 137 -7.93 14.45 -0.01
N ALA A 138 -8.87 13.59 -0.41
CA ALA A 138 -10.19 14.00 -0.90
C ALA A 138 -10.95 14.81 0.17
N SER A 139 -10.80 14.45 1.44
CA SER A 139 -11.44 15.19 2.55
C SER A 139 -10.86 16.57 2.81
N MET A 140 -9.61 16.80 2.43
CA MET A 140 -8.91 18.08 2.57
C MET A 140 -9.18 19.01 1.38
N VAL A 141 -9.34 18.45 0.19
CA VAL A 141 -9.61 19.22 -1.05
C VAL A 141 -11.09 19.61 -1.19
N THR A 142 -12.02 18.85 -0.61
CA THR A 142 -13.47 19.07 -0.79
C THR A 142 -14.04 20.09 0.22
N PRO A 143 -14.73 21.16 -0.22
CA PRO A 143 -15.33 22.17 0.67
C PRO A 143 -16.41 21.62 1.62
N ASN A 144 -16.47 22.17 2.83
CA ASN A 144 -17.40 21.74 3.90
C ASN A 144 -18.89 21.88 3.54
N SER A 145 -19.25 22.78 2.61
CA SER A 145 -20.65 22.94 2.15
C SER A 145 -21.17 21.69 1.43
N ILE A 146 -20.29 20.94 0.77
CA ILE A 146 -20.62 19.67 0.11
C ILE A 146 -20.66 18.53 1.14
N TRP A 147 -19.82 18.59 2.19
CA TRP A 147 -19.77 17.61 3.27
C TRP A 147 -21.08 17.52 4.08
N ASN A 148 -21.68 18.66 4.39
CA ASN A 148 -22.81 18.74 5.32
C ASN A 148 -24.16 18.31 4.71
N SER A 149 -24.26 18.19 3.38
CA SER A 149 -25.54 17.90 2.74
C SER A 149 -25.94 16.42 2.85
N ILE A 150 -24.99 15.48 2.74
CA ILE A 150 -25.23 14.02 2.81
C ILE A 150 -24.01 13.23 3.41
N ALA A 151 -22.82 13.83 3.55
CA ALA A 151 -21.54 13.10 3.52
C ALA A 151 -20.68 13.09 4.81
N GLY A 152 -21.02 13.86 5.84
CA GLY A 152 -20.28 13.88 7.12
C GLY A 152 -20.07 12.51 7.75
N ASN A 153 -21.11 11.67 7.74
CA ASN A 153 -21.04 10.29 8.23
C ASN A 153 -20.55 9.29 7.18
N ALA A 154 -20.84 9.48 5.88
CA ALA A 154 -20.57 8.46 4.87
C ALA A 154 -19.07 8.19 4.69
N PHE A 155 -18.25 9.23 4.57
CA PHE A 155 -16.79 9.06 4.47
C PHE A 155 -16.18 8.55 5.77
N GLY A 156 -16.67 9.03 6.94
CA GLY A 156 -16.24 8.52 8.23
C GLY A 156 -16.53 7.03 8.39
N VAL A 157 -17.72 6.58 8.00
CA VAL A 157 -18.11 5.17 7.96
C VAL A 157 -17.24 4.39 6.98
N VAL A 158 -16.96 4.90 5.78
CA VAL A 158 -16.06 4.24 4.82
C VAL A 158 -14.66 4.08 5.40
N VAL A 159 -14.13 5.10 6.08
CA VAL A 159 -12.83 5.03 6.78
C VAL A 159 -12.87 4.02 7.92
N ILE A 160 -13.93 4.01 8.74
CA ILE A 160 -14.09 3.06 9.86
C ILE A 160 -14.18 1.63 9.35
N VAL A 161 -14.97 1.38 8.31
CA VAL A 161 -15.12 0.06 7.67
C VAL A 161 -13.78 -0.40 7.08
N TRP A 162 -13.05 0.49 6.42
CA TRP A 162 -11.72 0.21 5.90
C TRP A 162 -10.70 -0.09 6.99
N VAL A 163 -10.67 0.71 8.05
CA VAL A 163 -9.78 0.50 9.21
C VAL A 163 -10.11 -0.83 9.89
N ALA A 164 -11.40 -1.14 10.09
CA ALA A 164 -11.84 -2.43 10.63
C ALA A 164 -11.35 -3.59 9.76
N PHE A 165 -11.46 -3.48 8.43
CA PHE A 165 -10.97 -4.48 7.50
C PHE A 165 -9.45 -4.69 7.61
N VAL A 166 -8.67 -3.61 7.68
CA VAL A 166 -7.22 -3.67 7.87
C VAL A 166 -6.85 -4.34 9.20
N VAL A 167 -7.52 -3.96 10.29
CA VAL A 167 -7.32 -4.57 11.62
C VAL A 167 -7.66 -6.06 11.59
N ILE A 168 -8.73 -6.45 10.92
CA ILE A 168 -9.12 -7.86 10.74
C ILE A 168 -8.03 -8.63 9.99
N VAL A 169 -7.52 -8.09 8.88
CA VAL A 169 -6.45 -8.74 8.09
C VAL A 169 -5.17 -8.90 8.91
N ILE A 170 -4.77 -7.88 9.67
CA ILE A 170 -3.62 -7.93 10.57
C ILE A 170 -3.85 -8.94 11.70
N ALA A 171 -5.05 -8.97 12.29
CA ALA A 171 -5.41 -9.92 13.34
C ALA A 171 -5.35 -11.37 12.83
N ILE A 172 -5.93 -11.66 11.67
CA ILE A 172 -5.86 -12.97 11.01
C ILE A 172 -4.40 -13.37 10.78
N TYR A 173 -3.57 -12.44 10.29
CA TYR A 173 -2.15 -12.66 10.08
C TYR A 173 -1.41 -13.01 11.39
N LEU A 174 -1.68 -12.30 12.48
CA LEU A 174 -1.08 -12.58 13.79
C LEU A 174 -1.54 -13.92 14.35
N ILE A 175 -2.83 -14.27 14.17
CA ILE A 175 -3.41 -15.54 14.58
C ILE A 175 -2.76 -16.69 13.83
N VAL A 176 -2.64 -16.62 12.51
CA VAL A 176 -1.98 -17.65 11.68
C VAL A 176 -0.52 -17.83 12.11
N ARG A 177 0.22 -16.73 12.32
CA ARG A 177 1.61 -16.79 12.79
C ARG A 177 1.74 -17.40 14.18
N PHE A 178 0.81 -17.09 15.08
CA PHE A 178 0.76 -17.66 16.42
C PHE A 178 0.47 -19.16 16.35
N PHE A 179 -0.50 -19.58 15.53
CA PHE A 179 -0.86 -20.98 15.35
C PHE A 179 0.30 -21.81 14.79
N VAL A 180 0.98 -21.32 13.75
CA VAL A 180 2.16 -21.99 13.18
C VAL A 180 3.28 -22.13 14.22
N ARG A 181 3.53 -21.09 15.02
CA ARG A 181 4.50 -21.17 16.12
C ARG A 181 4.09 -22.16 17.20
N SER A 182 2.81 -22.25 17.52
CA SER A 182 2.29 -23.15 18.55
C SER A 182 2.36 -24.61 18.09
N LEU A 183 2.03 -24.90 16.83
CA LEU A 183 2.17 -26.23 16.25
C LEU A 183 3.64 -26.69 16.19
N ASN A 184 4.56 -25.80 15.81
CA ASN A 184 6.00 -26.11 15.82
C ASN A 184 6.56 -26.35 17.23
N LYS A 185 5.95 -25.79 18.28
CA LYS A 185 6.31 -26.08 19.67
C LYS A 185 5.73 -27.39 20.19
N CYS A 186 4.58 -27.83 19.67
CA CYS A 186 3.96 -29.11 20.03
C CYS A 186 4.53 -30.30 19.26
N ALA A 187 5.15 -30.06 18.10
CA ALA A 187 5.78 -31.10 17.28
C ALA A 187 7.22 -31.45 17.70
N LYS A 188 7.73 -30.84 18.77
CA LYS A 188 9.08 -31.06 19.33
C LYS A 188 8.96 -31.50 20.77
#